data_AF-A0A9E0VAL0-F1
#
_entry.id   AF-A0A9E0VAL0-F1
#
_cell.length_a   1.000
_cell.length_b   1.000
_cell.length_c   1.000
_cell.angle_alpha   90.00
_cell.angle_beta   90.00
_cell.angle_gamma   90.00
#
_symmetry.space_group_name_H-M   'P 1'
#
loop_
_entity.id
_entity.type
_entity.pdbx_description
1 polymer ?
#
loop_
_entity_poly.entity_id
_entity_poly.type
_entity_poly.pdbx_seq_one_letter_code
_entity_poly.pdbx_strand_id
1 'polypeptide(L)'
;MHEFVSLDFRLLSAEKASIPAFSPAFLYGKSVFTTLAVTGGKPFLWEKHWRRLQSNAAALNVDLRDFSEETVSAELARLIEKNGFERGRARLTVFDRSAAGLWKRESETAAGLLIATAAGRDFDGPLRLTVSPFPVNSKSPLAGVKSGNYLENLLALEDARSKGFDEAVRLNEKGELVSTAMANLFWVKAEKIYTPALETGCLPGTTREFLTENFPVEEIKTGLNELAAAAEIFLTSAGLGIRPAAFGEKAENLFPTVSKLAKLLDL
;
A
#
# COMPACT_ATOMS: atom_id res chain seq x y z
N MET A 1 -0.78 -3.98 16.52
CA MET A 1 0.46 -3.20 16.42
C MET A 1 1.36 -3.68 17.55
N HIS A 2 2.67 -3.76 17.34
CA HIS A 2 3.58 -4.17 18.42
C HIS A 2 3.96 -2.98 19.32
N GLU A 3 4.47 -3.29 20.51
CA GLU A 3 4.82 -2.31 21.54
C GLU A 3 5.95 -1.38 21.10
N PHE A 4 7.00 -1.92 20.50
CA PHE A 4 8.18 -1.16 20.12
C PHE A 4 8.10 -0.67 18.69
N VAL A 5 8.55 0.57 18.48
CA VAL A 5 8.77 1.21 17.18
C VAL A 5 10.21 1.72 17.11
N SER A 6 10.70 1.97 15.89
CA SER A 6 11.92 2.73 15.69
C SER A 6 11.61 4.12 15.16
N LEU A 7 12.08 5.17 15.85
CA LEU A 7 12.00 6.55 15.40
C LEU A 7 13.41 7.13 15.30
N ASP A 8 13.84 7.43 14.08
CA ASP A 8 15.19 7.91 13.75
C ASP A 8 16.27 6.99 14.36
N PHE A 9 16.19 5.69 14.08
CA PHE A 9 17.10 4.64 14.57
C PHE A 9 17.13 4.43 16.09
N ARG A 10 16.11 4.91 16.81
CA ARG A 10 15.95 4.70 18.26
C ARG A 10 14.73 3.83 18.53
N LEU A 11 14.96 2.71 19.21
CA LEU A 11 13.88 1.85 19.72
C LEU A 11 13.19 2.54 20.89
N LEU A 12 11.88 2.73 20.76
CA LEU A 12 11.01 3.37 21.75
C LEU A 12 9.75 2.54 21.91
N SER A 13 9.07 2.65 23.06
CA SER A 13 7.67 2.24 23.13
C SER A 13 6.85 3.17 22.22
N ALA A 14 5.82 2.64 21.57
CA ALA A 14 5.01 3.38 20.61
C ALA A 14 4.45 4.70 21.19
N GLU A 15 4.07 4.70 22.47
CA GLU A 15 3.55 5.88 23.19
C GLU A 15 4.57 7.01 23.36
N LYS A 16 5.87 6.69 23.34
CA LYS A 16 6.95 7.68 23.50
C LYS A 16 7.43 8.24 22.16
N ALA A 17 7.00 7.67 21.05
CA ALA A 17 7.36 8.16 19.73
C ALA A 17 6.49 9.39 19.39
N SER A 18 7.14 10.53 19.14
CA SER A 18 6.46 11.80 18.84
C SER A 18 7.00 12.43 17.56
N ILE A 19 6.10 13.02 16.76
CA ILE A 19 6.43 13.82 15.58
C ILE A 19 6.28 15.31 15.95
N PRO A 20 7.13 16.23 15.46
CA PRO A 20 6.98 17.65 15.75
C PRO A 20 5.62 18.18 15.29
N ALA A 21 4.90 18.86 16.19
CA ALA A 21 3.53 19.34 15.96
C ALA A 21 3.41 20.35 14.81
N PHE A 22 4.46 21.13 14.53
CA PHE A 22 4.47 22.11 13.44
C PHE A 22 5.18 21.62 12.18
N SER A 23 5.46 20.32 12.08
CA SER A 23 6.08 19.75 10.89
C SER A 23 5.10 19.72 9.70
N PRO A 24 5.59 19.86 8.45
CA PRO A 24 4.77 19.65 7.26
C PRO A 24 4.15 18.25 7.18
N ALA A 25 4.80 17.24 7.77
CA ALA A 25 4.23 15.91 7.92
C ALA A 25 2.92 15.91 8.71
N PHE A 26 2.90 16.56 9.88
CA PHE A 26 1.72 16.61 10.74
C PHE A 26 0.63 17.54 10.17
N LEU A 27 1.02 18.75 9.75
CA LEU A 27 0.07 19.77 9.31
C LEU A 27 -0.54 19.49 7.92
N TYR A 28 0.23 18.87 7.02
CA TYR A 28 -0.14 18.74 5.60
C TYR A 28 0.09 17.34 5.02
N GLY A 29 0.43 16.35 5.85
CA GLY A 29 0.64 14.97 5.39
C GLY A 29 1.88 14.76 4.52
N LYS A 30 2.85 15.70 4.52
CA LYS A 30 4.08 15.62 3.68
C LYS A 30 4.99 14.48 4.15
N SER A 31 4.69 13.28 3.63
CA SER A 31 5.35 12.03 3.96
C SER A 31 5.09 10.98 2.89
N VAL A 32 5.96 9.97 2.85
CA VAL A 32 5.81 8.77 2.04
C VAL A 32 5.92 7.56 2.94
N PHE A 33 5.26 6.47 2.54
CA PHE A 33 5.37 5.23 3.29
C PHE A 33 5.42 4.02 2.39
N THR A 34 5.97 2.95 2.93
CA THR A 34 5.85 1.61 2.37
C THR A 34 5.40 0.67 3.48
N THR A 35 4.63 -0.35 3.12
CA THR A 35 4.24 -1.42 4.05
C THR A 35 4.61 -2.73 3.37
N LEU A 36 5.31 -3.60 4.08
CA LEU A 36 5.83 -4.86 3.58
C LEU A 36 5.41 -6.01 4.51
N ALA A 37 5.24 -7.20 3.96
CA ALA A 37 5.10 -8.42 4.73
C ALA A 37 6.43 -8.82 5.34
N VAL A 38 6.38 -9.42 6.53
CA VAL A 38 7.51 -10.08 7.17
C VAL A 38 7.13 -11.54 7.31
N THR A 39 7.97 -12.43 6.78
CA THR A 39 7.79 -13.88 6.82
C THR A 39 9.10 -14.53 7.24
N GLY A 40 9.06 -15.44 8.22
CA GLY A 40 10.27 -16.04 8.81
C GLY A 40 11.22 -14.99 9.38
N GLY A 41 10.68 -13.88 9.91
CA GLY A 41 11.45 -12.76 10.44
C GLY A 41 12.15 -11.90 9.37
N LYS A 42 11.90 -12.12 8.08
CA LYS A 42 12.55 -11.40 6.97
C LYS A 42 11.54 -10.55 6.18
N PRO A 43 11.91 -9.32 5.77
CA PRO A 43 11.06 -8.51 4.92
C PRO A 43 10.92 -9.10 3.51
N PHE A 44 9.70 -9.28 3.05
CA PHE A 44 9.40 -9.79 1.70
C PHE A 44 9.49 -8.67 0.66
N LEU A 45 10.09 -8.96 -0.51
CA LEU A 45 10.31 -8.01 -1.63
C LEU A 45 10.98 -6.69 -1.21
N TRP A 46 11.92 -6.74 -0.25
CA TRP A 46 12.58 -5.58 0.33
C TRP A 46 13.08 -4.56 -0.72
N GLU A 47 13.87 -5.02 -1.70
CA GLU A 47 14.46 -4.16 -2.73
C GLU A 47 13.39 -3.37 -3.52
N LYS A 48 12.27 -4.01 -3.87
CA LYS A 48 11.15 -3.34 -4.56
C LYS A 48 10.48 -2.31 -3.66
N HIS A 49 10.30 -2.63 -2.37
CA HIS A 49 9.75 -1.71 -1.38
C HIS A 49 10.63 -0.48 -1.17
N TRP A 50 11.95 -0.67 -1.12
CA TRP A 50 12.92 0.40 -0.97
C TRP A 50 12.98 1.30 -2.21
N ARG A 51 13.12 0.72 -3.41
CA ARG A 51 13.10 1.46 -4.69
C ARG A 51 11.85 2.33 -4.83
N ARG A 52 10.68 1.80 -4.51
CA ARG A 52 9.42 2.56 -4.56
C ARG A 52 9.39 3.67 -3.50
N LEU A 53 9.91 3.43 -2.30
CA LEU A 53 10.01 4.46 -1.27
C LEU A 53 10.87 5.63 -1.74
N GLN A 54 12.02 5.35 -2.37
CA GLN A 54 12.90 6.36 -2.96
C GLN A 54 12.20 7.15 -4.07
N SER A 55 11.54 6.46 -5.01
CA SER A 55 10.80 7.10 -6.10
C SER A 55 9.67 8.00 -5.58
N ASN A 56 8.89 7.53 -4.59
CA ASN A 56 7.83 8.33 -3.96
C ASN A 56 8.39 9.53 -3.20
N ALA A 57 9.51 9.35 -2.47
CA ALA A 57 10.15 10.43 -1.73
C ALA A 57 10.62 11.54 -2.67
N ALA A 58 11.25 11.17 -3.79
CA ALA A 58 11.63 12.11 -4.84
C ALA A 58 10.41 12.85 -5.42
N ALA A 59 9.31 12.15 -5.71
CA ALA A 59 8.10 12.76 -6.23
C ALA A 59 7.48 13.83 -5.30
N LEU A 60 7.65 13.68 -3.98
CA LEU A 60 7.12 14.61 -2.97
C LEU A 60 8.16 15.55 -2.36
N ASN A 61 9.40 15.54 -2.86
CA ASN A 61 10.52 16.27 -2.28
C ASN A 61 10.67 16.01 -0.77
N VAL A 62 10.60 14.74 -0.37
CA VAL A 62 10.93 14.26 0.98
C VAL A 62 12.38 13.79 0.97
N ASP A 63 13.19 14.38 1.84
CA ASP A 63 14.63 14.14 1.87
C ASP A 63 14.97 12.75 2.44
N LEU A 64 15.82 12.00 1.73
CA LEU A 64 16.30 10.69 2.17
C LEU A 64 17.80 10.67 2.50
N ARG A 65 18.49 11.81 2.51
CA ARG A 65 19.97 11.84 2.63
C ARG A 65 20.51 11.13 3.87
N ASP A 66 19.73 11.11 4.95
CA ASP A 66 20.09 10.51 6.24
C ASP A 66 19.70 9.02 6.34
N PHE A 67 19.08 8.46 5.30
CA PHE A 67 18.52 7.11 5.31
C PHE A 67 19.04 6.29 4.11
N SER A 68 20.04 5.44 4.35
CA SER A 68 20.55 4.50 3.34
C SER A 68 19.77 3.18 3.37
N GLU A 69 19.83 2.39 2.30
CA GLU A 69 19.17 1.09 2.25
C GLU A 69 19.68 0.16 3.36
N GLU A 70 21.00 0.15 3.58
CA GLU A 70 21.68 -0.71 4.53
C GLU A 70 21.32 -0.36 5.96
N THR A 71 21.33 0.94 6.29
CA THR A 71 21.00 1.42 7.64
C THR A 71 19.54 1.17 7.99
N VAL A 72 18.62 1.41 7.04
CA VAL A 72 17.19 1.18 7.24
C VAL A 72 16.87 -0.31 7.32
N SER A 73 17.50 -1.14 6.48
CA SER A 73 17.34 -2.60 6.50
C SER A 73 17.82 -3.20 7.83
N ALA A 74 19.00 -2.77 8.30
CA ALA A 74 19.54 -3.19 9.59
C ALA A 74 18.61 -2.80 10.76
N GLU A 75 18.06 -1.59 10.73
CA GLU A 75 17.14 -1.13 11.77
C GLU A 75 15.80 -1.87 11.75
N LEU A 76 15.28 -2.17 10.55
CA LEU A 76 14.09 -3.00 10.41
C LEU A 76 14.32 -4.39 11.00
N ALA A 77 15.46 -5.03 10.71
CA ALA A 77 15.82 -6.32 11.29
C ALA A 77 15.90 -6.25 12.83
N ARG A 78 16.56 -5.22 13.38
CA ARG A 78 16.65 -4.98 14.82
C ARG A 78 15.26 -4.81 15.47
N LEU A 79 14.35 -4.10 14.81
CA LEU A 79 12.98 -3.91 15.30
C LEU A 79 12.14 -5.19 15.24
N ILE A 80 12.34 -6.02 14.22
CA ILE A 80 11.68 -7.33 14.10
C ILE A 80 12.12 -8.23 15.26
N GLU A 81 13.43 -8.34 15.50
CA GLU A 81 13.99 -9.10 16.61
C GLU A 81 13.46 -8.59 17.96
N LYS A 82 13.46 -7.26 18.17
CA LYS A 82 12.98 -6.64 19.42
C LYS A 82 11.51 -6.97 19.71
N ASN A 83 10.66 -7.03 18.69
CA ASN A 83 9.24 -7.36 18.83
C ASN A 83 8.96 -8.87 18.77
N GLY A 84 9.97 -9.71 18.48
CA GLY A 84 9.89 -11.17 18.59
C GLY A 84 8.83 -11.83 17.70
N PHE A 85 8.62 -11.35 16.47
CA PHE A 85 7.61 -11.91 15.56
C PHE A 85 8.22 -12.47 14.28
N GLU A 86 7.68 -13.60 13.80
CA GLU A 86 8.13 -14.24 12.56
C GLU A 86 7.23 -13.89 11.36
N ARG A 87 5.94 -13.69 11.61
CA ARG A 87 4.93 -13.38 10.59
C ARG A 87 4.18 -12.11 10.95
N GLY A 88 4.16 -11.17 10.02
CA GLY A 88 3.47 -9.91 10.22
C GLY A 88 3.78 -8.89 9.14
N ARG A 89 3.79 -7.62 9.55
CA ARG A 89 3.95 -6.50 8.61
C ARG A 89 4.77 -5.41 9.25
N ALA A 90 5.61 -4.79 8.44
CA ALA A 90 6.35 -3.59 8.81
C ALA A 90 5.91 -2.43 7.93
N ARG A 91 5.77 -1.25 8.53
CA ARG A 91 5.52 0.01 7.83
C ARG A 91 6.68 0.95 8.11
N LEU A 92 7.32 1.41 7.05
CA LEU A 92 8.32 2.46 7.08
C LEU A 92 7.64 3.73 6.58
N THR A 93 7.70 4.79 7.36
CA THR A 93 7.17 6.11 7.00
C THR A 93 8.31 7.12 7.09
N VAL A 94 8.65 7.74 5.96
CA VAL A 94 9.57 8.87 5.94
C VAL A 94 8.77 10.14 5.79
N PHE A 95 9.03 11.11 6.65
CA PHE A 95 8.18 12.28 6.80
C PHE A 95 9.00 13.55 6.94
N ASP A 96 8.52 14.65 6.39
CA ASP A 96 9.14 15.97 6.52
C ASP A 96 8.94 16.48 7.96
N ARG A 97 10.03 16.55 8.73
CA ARG A 97 10.06 17.01 10.12
C ARG A 97 10.63 18.42 10.26
N SER A 98 10.87 19.12 9.16
CA SER A 98 11.40 20.48 9.19
C SER A 98 10.45 21.41 9.97
N ALA A 99 11.03 22.44 10.59
CA ALA A 99 10.25 23.51 11.23
C ALA A 99 9.84 24.61 10.22
N ALA A 100 9.81 24.28 8.93
CA ALA A 100 9.63 25.25 7.87
C ALA A 100 8.18 25.75 7.83
N GLY A 101 8.00 27.04 8.09
CA GLY A 101 6.74 27.71 7.81
C GLY A 101 6.50 27.74 6.30
N LEU A 102 5.25 27.47 5.88
CA LEU A 102 4.82 27.33 4.48
C LEU A 102 5.27 28.49 3.56
N TRP A 103 5.50 29.67 4.13
CA TRP A 103 5.84 30.91 3.43
C TRP A 103 7.34 31.24 3.42
N LYS A 104 8.19 30.40 4.01
CA LYS A 104 9.65 30.60 3.99
C LYS A 104 10.23 29.97 2.72
N ARG A 105 10.92 30.79 1.91
CA ARG A 105 11.59 30.34 0.67
C ARG A 105 12.84 29.49 0.94
N GLU A 106 13.48 29.72 2.06
CA GLU A 106 14.58 28.90 2.56
C GLU A 106 14.04 27.98 3.64
N SER A 107 14.00 26.68 3.35
CA SER A 107 13.73 25.66 4.35
C SER A 107 14.93 24.73 4.40
N GLU A 108 15.58 24.66 5.55
CA GLU A 108 16.39 23.49 5.87
C GLU A 108 15.50 22.25 5.71
N THR A 109 15.95 21.31 4.88
CA THR A 109 15.27 20.03 4.73
C THR A 109 15.65 19.13 5.89
N ALA A 110 14.65 18.58 6.55
CA ALA A 110 14.85 17.59 7.60
C ALA A 110 13.77 16.53 7.46
N ALA A 111 14.18 15.26 7.39
CA ALA A 111 13.28 14.13 7.37
C ALA A 111 13.44 13.27 8.62
N GLY A 112 12.35 12.65 9.04
CA GLY A 112 12.32 11.63 10.08
C GLY A 112 11.88 10.28 9.50
N LEU A 113 12.29 9.20 10.14
CA LEU A 113 11.92 7.83 9.78
C LEU A 113 11.23 7.16 10.96
N LEU A 114 9.98 6.72 10.74
CA LEU A 114 9.24 5.87 11.66
C LEU A 114 9.10 4.48 11.07
N ILE A 115 9.63 3.47 11.76
CA ILE A 115 9.39 2.05 11.47
C ILE A 115 8.46 1.49 12.56
N ALA A 116 7.31 0.99 12.14
CA ALA A 116 6.34 0.35 13.03
C ALA A 116 6.00 -1.05 12.51
N THR A 117 5.77 -1.98 13.42
CA THR A 117 5.41 -3.36 13.08
C THR A 117 4.06 -3.76 13.67
N ALA A 118 3.43 -4.74 13.06
CA ALA A 118 2.19 -5.32 13.54
C ALA A 118 2.12 -6.80 13.16
N ALA A 119 1.37 -7.56 13.95
CA ALA A 119 0.97 -8.91 13.59
C ALA A 119 0.30 -8.97 12.21
N GLY A 120 0.34 -10.16 11.62
CA GLY A 120 -0.42 -10.49 10.43
C GLY A 120 -1.91 -10.27 10.64
N ARG A 121 -2.66 -10.24 9.54
CA ARG A 121 -4.12 -10.30 9.59
C ARG A 121 -4.56 -11.57 8.89
N ASP A 122 -5.32 -12.37 9.62
CA ASP A 122 -6.05 -13.47 9.02
C ASP A 122 -7.34 -12.91 8.41
N PHE A 123 -7.67 -13.44 7.25
CA PHE A 123 -8.92 -13.15 6.57
C PHE A 123 -9.60 -14.48 6.30
N ASP A 124 -10.91 -14.50 6.48
CA ASP A 124 -11.78 -15.61 6.10
C ASP A 124 -12.51 -15.29 4.80
N GLY A 125 -12.54 -16.23 3.87
CA GLY A 125 -13.27 -16.11 2.61
C GLY A 125 -12.85 -14.96 1.67
N PRO A 126 -13.56 -14.80 0.54
CA PRO A 126 -13.31 -13.71 -0.39
C PRO A 126 -13.76 -12.36 0.20
N LEU A 127 -13.04 -11.29 -0.14
CA LEU A 127 -13.42 -9.92 0.21
C LEU A 127 -14.58 -9.45 -0.66
N ARG A 128 -15.63 -8.87 -0.08
CA ARG A 128 -16.77 -8.33 -0.81
C ARG A 128 -16.50 -6.89 -1.23
N LEU A 129 -16.75 -6.59 -2.50
CA LEU A 129 -16.44 -5.33 -3.13
C LEU A 129 -17.70 -4.57 -3.52
N THR A 130 -17.72 -3.27 -3.23
CA THR A 130 -18.68 -2.31 -3.77
C THR A 130 -17.96 -1.20 -4.54
N VAL A 131 -18.68 -0.33 -5.22
CA VAL A 131 -18.11 0.78 -5.98
C VAL A 131 -18.03 2.02 -5.09
N SER A 132 -16.84 2.63 -5.01
CA SER A 132 -16.63 3.93 -4.36
C SER A 132 -17.31 5.04 -5.18
N PRO A 133 -18.06 5.96 -4.55
CA PRO A 133 -18.60 7.14 -5.23
C PRO A 133 -17.54 8.22 -5.48
N PHE A 134 -16.34 8.09 -4.88
CA PHE A 134 -15.27 9.09 -4.94
C PHE A 134 -14.27 8.76 -6.07
N PRO A 135 -14.24 9.52 -7.18
CA PRO A 135 -13.31 9.27 -8.27
C PRO A 135 -11.88 9.64 -7.86
N VAL A 136 -10.91 8.87 -8.37
CA VAL A 136 -9.48 9.19 -8.30
C VAL A 136 -9.16 10.21 -9.39
N ASN A 137 -8.45 11.29 -9.05
CA ASN A 137 -7.90 12.18 -10.06
C ASN A 137 -6.62 11.58 -10.64
N SER A 138 -6.69 11.03 -11.85
CA SER A 138 -5.55 10.39 -12.54
C SER A 138 -4.40 11.37 -12.86
N LYS A 139 -4.67 12.68 -12.80
CA LYS A 139 -3.70 13.76 -13.03
C LYS A 139 -3.19 14.41 -11.74
N SER A 140 -3.59 13.89 -10.58
CA SER A 140 -3.10 14.38 -9.29
C SER A 140 -1.57 14.25 -9.22
N PRO A 141 -0.85 15.21 -8.61
CA PRO A 141 0.59 15.03 -8.31
C PRO A 141 0.84 13.84 -7.36
N LEU A 142 -0.20 13.32 -6.70
CA LEU A 142 -0.14 12.13 -5.85
C LEU A 142 -0.54 10.84 -6.57
N ALA A 143 -0.94 10.90 -7.85
CA ALA A 143 -1.28 9.71 -8.62
C ALA A 143 -0.08 8.76 -8.69
N GLY A 144 -0.28 7.49 -8.36
CA GLY A 144 0.81 6.50 -8.27
C GLY A 144 1.76 6.66 -7.08
N VAL A 145 1.58 7.66 -6.20
CA VAL A 145 2.47 7.90 -5.05
C VAL A 145 1.88 7.33 -3.76
N LYS A 146 2.67 6.51 -3.04
CA LYS A 146 2.28 6.00 -1.71
C LYS A 146 2.64 7.02 -0.62
N SER A 147 1.81 8.07 -0.52
CA SER A 147 2.01 9.20 0.39
C SER A 147 1.24 9.05 1.72
N GLY A 148 1.52 9.89 2.71
CA GLY A 148 0.71 10.01 3.93
C GLY A 148 -0.72 10.51 3.71
N ASN A 149 -1.03 11.08 2.54
CA ASN A 149 -2.35 11.62 2.18
C ASN A 149 -3.31 10.51 1.75
N TYR A 150 -3.57 9.55 2.64
CA TYR A 150 -4.45 8.39 2.40
C TYR A 150 -5.92 8.63 2.78
N LEU A 151 -6.30 9.86 3.12
CA LEU A 151 -7.64 10.15 3.65
C LEU A 151 -8.75 9.81 2.64
N GLU A 152 -8.57 10.08 1.35
CA GLU A 152 -9.56 9.67 0.33
C GLU A 152 -9.75 8.14 0.28
N ASN A 153 -8.66 7.38 0.40
CA ASN A 153 -8.73 5.92 0.46
C ASN A 153 -9.44 5.46 1.73
N LEU A 154 -9.17 6.10 2.86
CA LEU A 154 -9.82 5.79 4.13
C LEU A 154 -11.33 6.04 4.06
N LEU A 155 -11.75 7.20 3.53
CA LEU A 155 -13.17 7.55 3.38
C LEU A 155 -13.89 6.61 2.41
N ALA A 156 -13.23 6.21 1.31
CA ALA A 156 -13.79 5.21 0.39
C ALA A 156 -13.98 3.84 1.07
N LEU A 157 -13.02 3.42 1.91
CA LEU A 157 -13.12 2.18 2.68
C LEU A 157 -14.22 2.25 3.75
N GLU A 158 -14.36 3.37 4.44
CA GLU A 158 -15.41 3.60 5.44
C GLU A 158 -16.80 3.58 4.82
N ASP A 159 -16.98 4.22 3.65
CA ASP A 159 -18.23 4.18 2.89
C ASP A 159 -18.60 2.74 2.50
N ALA A 160 -17.66 1.95 1.96
CA ALA A 160 -17.90 0.55 1.63
C ALA A 160 -18.31 -0.28 2.85
N ARG A 161 -17.62 -0.10 3.98
CA ARG A 161 -17.93 -0.78 5.24
C ARG A 161 -19.28 -0.41 5.81
N SER A 162 -19.68 0.85 5.70
CA SER A 162 -21.01 1.31 6.12
C SER A 162 -22.14 0.61 5.36
N LYS A 163 -21.87 0.15 4.13
CA LYS A 163 -22.78 -0.62 3.27
C LYS A 163 -22.64 -2.13 3.44
N GLY A 164 -21.83 -2.58 4.40
CA GLY A 164 -21.60 -3.99 4.68
C GLY A 164 -20.65 -4.69 3.70
N PHE A 165 -19.78 -3.96 2.99
CA PHE A 165 -18.72 -4.51 2.12
C PHE A 165 -17.34 -4.37 2.77
N ASP A 166 -16.36 -5.13 2.28
CA ASP A 166 -15.02 -5.20 2.86
C ASP A 166 -14.04 -4.18 2.23
N GLU A 167 -14.20 -3.92 0.94
CA GLU A 167 -13.36 -3.01 0.13
C GLU A 167 -14.16 -2.24 -0.92
N ALA A 168 -13.59 -1.14 -1.42
CA ALA A 168 -14.23 -0.25 -2.39
C ALA A 168 -13.43 -0.22 -3.70
N VAL A 169 -14.03 -0.67 -4.80
CA VAL A 169 -13.49 -0.48 -6.15
C VAL A 169 -13.49 1.02 -6.47
N ARG A 170 -12.32 1.55 -6.79
CA ARG A 170 -12.11 2.94 -7.17
C ARG A 170 -11.99 3.08 -8.69
N LEU A 171 -12.67 4.09 -9.21
CA LEU A 171 -12.58 4.53 -10.60
C LEU A 171 -11.88 5.88 -10.66
N ASN A 172 -11.28 6.22 -11.80
CA ASN A 172 -10.82 7.58 -12.04
C ASN A 172 -11.92 8.47 -12.63
N GLU A 173 -11.60 9.73 -12.92
CA GLU A 173 -12.54 10.71 -13.46
C GLU A 173 -13.10 10.36 -14.86
N LYS A 174 -12.52 9.36 -15.53
CA LYS A 174 -12.95 8.85 -16.85
C LYS A 174 -13.79 7.58 -16.75
N GLY A 175 -14.05 7.09 -15.54
CA GLY A 175 -14.74 5.81 -15.33
C GLY A 175 -13.86 4.58 -15.56
N GLU A 176 -12.54 4.74 -15.62
CA GLU A 176 -11.59 3.63 -15.74
C GLU A 176 -11.30 3.05 -14.35
N LEU A 177 -11.16 1.72 -14.25
CA LEU A 177 -10.72 1.00 -13.05
C LEU A 177 -9.34 1.52 -12.62
N VAL A 178 -9.13 1.68 -11.31
CA VAL A 178 -7.87 2.13 -10.74
C VAL A 178 -7.32 1.08 -9.78
N SER A 179 -8.01 0.87 -8.66
CA SER A 179 -7.61 -0.05 -7.60
C SER A 179 -8.82 -0.32 -6.71
N THR A 180 -8.61 -0.98 -5.59
CA THR A 180 -9.51 -0.83 -4.43
C THR A 180 -8.99 0.26 -3.49
N ALA A 181 -9.64 0.51 -2.36
CA ALA A 181 -9.23 1.57 -1.44
C ALA A 181 -7.84 1.29 -0.84
N MET A 182 -7.55 0.04 -0.44
CA MET A 182 -6.28 -0.31 0.22
C MET A 182 -5.42 -1.33 -0.56
N ALA A 183 -5.87 -1.81 -1.72
CA ALA A 183 -5.17 -2.83 -2.49
C ALA A 183 -5.26 -2.63 -4.02
N ASN A 184 -4.30 -3.18 -4.76
CA ASN A 184 -4.39 -3.28 -6.22
C ASN A 184 -5.47 -4.29 -6.62
N LEU A 185 -6.12 -4.05 -7.76
CA LEU A 185 -7.20 -4.86 -8.29
C LEU A 185 -6.73 -5.69 -9.47
N PHE A 186 -7.14 -6.95 -9.50
CA PHE A 186 -6.90 -7.88 -10.59
C PHE A 186 -8.18 -8.66 -10.91
N TRP A 187 -8.31 -9.09 -12.15
CA TRP A 187 -9.38 -9.98 -12.56
C TRP A 187 -8.91 -10.98 -13.62
N VAL A 188 -9.62 -12.11 -13.70
CA VAL A 188 -9.37 -13.16 -14.69
C VAL A 188 -10.55 -13.24 -15.64
N LYS A 189 -10.27 -13.21 -16.94
CA LYS A 189 -11.29 -13.34 -17.99
C LYS A 189 -10.69 -14.14 -19.15
N ALA A 190 -11.39 -15.16 -19.60
CA ALA A 190 -10.91 -16.07 -20.66
C ALA A 190 -9.46 -16.54 -20.41
N GLU A 191 -9.19 -17.04 -19.19
CA GLU A 191 -7.88 -17.57 -18.75
C GLU A 191 -6.71 -16.57 -18.73
N LYS A 192 -6.98 -15.28 -18.96
CA LYS A 192 -5.98 -14.21 -18.88
C LYS A 192 -6.16 -13.39 -17.62
N ILE A 193 -5.04 -12.93 -17.06
CA ILE A 193 -5.01 -12.06 -15.88
C ILE A 193 -4.88 -10.61 -16.34
N TYR A 194 -5.69 -9.74 -15.77
CA TYR A 194 -5.69 -8.33 -16.06
C TYR A 194 -5.54 -7.50 -14.79
N THR A 195 -4.98 -6.30 -14.93
CA THR A 195 -4.95 -5.27 -13.87
C THR A 195 -5.07 -3.88 -14.52
N PRO A 196 -5.52 -2.85 -13.80
CA PRO A 196 -5.55 -1.50 -14.34
C PRO A 196 -4.16 -1.01 -14.71
N ALA A 197 -4.03 -0.38 -15.88
CA ALA A 197 -2.79 0.26 -16.32
C ALA A 197 -2.40 1.42 -15.39
N LEU A 198 -1.10 1.70 -15.24
CA LEU A 198 -0.61 2.71 -14.29
C LEU A 198 -1.14 4.12 -14.58
N GLU A 199 -1.44 4.46 -15.85
CA GLU A 199 -1.95 5.79 -16.22
C GLU A 199 -3.39 6.03 -15.75
N THR A 200 -4.07 5.01 -15.22
CA THR A 200 -5.36 5.18 -14.54
C THR A 200 -5.22 5.93 -13.21
N GLY A 201 -4.00 6.04 -12.67
CA GLY A 201 -3.69 6.63 -11.37
C GLY A 201 -3.46 5.58 -10.27
N CYS A 202 -3.44 4.29 -10.63
CA CYS A 202 -3.28 3.22 -9.67
C CYS A 202 -1.85 3.18 -9.10
N LEU A 203 -1.73 2.66 -7.88
CA LEU A 203 -0.43 2.54 -7.25
C LEU A 203 0.39 1.42 -7.93
N PRO A 204 1.67 1.63 -8.27
CA PRO A 204 2.59 0.55 -8.62
C PRO A 204 2.90 -0.28 -7.36
N GLY A 205 2.00 -1.22 -7.05
CA GLY A 205 2.15 -2.15 -5.93
C GLY A 205 3.36 -3.06 -6.12
N THR A 206 4.09 -3.39 -5.05
CA THR A 206 5.25 -4.29 -5.13
C THR A 206 4.83 -5.73 -5.42
N THR A 207 3.73 -6.20 -4.83
CA THR A 207 3.12 -7.49 -5.18
C THR A 207 2.58 -7.48 -6.61
N ARG A 208 2.01 -6.35 -7.06
CA ARG A 208 1.58 -6.17 -8.46
C ARG A 208 2.78 -6.28 -9.41
N GLU A 209 3.85 -5.54 -9.14
CA GLU A 209 5.10 -5.55 -9.92
C GLU A 209 5.67 -6.97 -10.01
N PHE A 210 5.74 -7.68 -8.87
CA PHE A 210 6.15 -9.08 -8.86
C PHE A 210 5.26 -9.96 -9.77
N LEU A 211 3.94 -9.81 -9.71
CA LEU A 211 3.04 -10.58 -10.56
C LEU A 211 3.20 -10.25 -12.04
N THR A 212 3.31 -8.97 -12.41
CA THR A 212 3.46 -8.54 -13.81
C THR A 212 4.79 -8.99 -14.41
N GLU A 213 5.84 -9.14 -13.61
CA GLU A 213 7.15 -9.62 -14.07
C GLU A 213 7.20 -11.15 -14.25
N ASN A 214 6.39 -11.90 -13.50
CA ASN A 214 6.51 -13.36 -13.41
C ASN A 214 5.33 -14.11 -14.07
N PHE A 215 4.27 -13.41 -14.46
CA PHE A 215 3.07 -14.00 -15.04
C PHE A 215 2.58 -13.15 -16.23
N PRO A 216 1.84 -13.76 -17.19
CA PRO A 216 1.23 -13.03 -18.29
C PRO A 216 0.03 -12.20 -17.77
N VAL A 217 0.33 -11.02 -17.24
CA VAL A 217 -0.65 -10.04 -16.78
C VAL A 217 -0.76 -8.93 -17.82
N GLU A 218 -1.97 -8.66 -18.30
CA GLU A 218 -2.24 -7.55 -19.21
C GLU A 218 -2.66 -6.30 -18.42
N GLU A 219 -1.90 -5.22 -18.58
CA GLU A 219 -2.20 -3.91 -18.00
C GLU A 219 -3.08 -3.10 -18.95
N ILE A 220 -4.35 -2.87 -18.61
CA ILE A 220 -5.32 -2.23 -19.52
C ILE A 220 -6.13 -1.10 -18.86
N LYS A 221 -6.67 -0.21 -19.69
CA LYS A 221 -7.65 0.81 -19.29
C LYS A 221 -9.04 0.30 -19.65
N THR A 222 -9.90 0.18 -18.66
CA THR A 222 -11.26 -0.37 -18.83
C THR A 222 -12.16 0.01 -17.68
N GLY A 223 -13.48 -0.20 -17.81
CA GLY A 223 -14.48 0.13 -16.80
C GLY A 223 -15.03 -1.08 -16.04
N LEU A 224 -16.05 -0.82 -15.20
CA LEU A 224 -16.67 -1.81 -14.31
C LEU A 224 -17.23 -3.06 -15.01
N ASN A 225 -17.60 -2.95 -16.29
CA ASN A 225 -18.15 -4.08 -17.06
C ASN A 225 -17.19 -5.29 -17.09
N GLU A 226 -15.87 -5.06 -17.02
CA GLU A 226 -14.89 -6.13 -16.95
C GLU A 226 -14.97 -6.93 -15.64
N LEU A 227 -15.26 -6.26 -14.51
CA LEU A 227 -15.42 -6.96 -13.22
C LEU A 227 -16.70 -7.79 -13.20
N ALA A 228 -17.79 -7.28 -13.76
CA ALA A 228 -19.06 -8.01 -13.82
C ALA A 228 -18.96 -9.31 -14.63
N ALA A 229 -18.10 -9.31 -15.66
CA ALA A 229 -17.84 -10.43 -16.55
C ALA A 229 -16.63 -11.31 -16.16
N ALA A 230 -15.93 -10.97 -15.07
CA ALA A 230 -14.76 -11.71 -14.63
C ALA A 230 -15.12 -13.09 -14.07
N ALA A 231 -14.28 -14.07 -14.37
CA ALA A 231 -14.35 -15.42 -13.77
C ALA A 231 -13.79 -15.41 -12.35
N GLU A 232 -12.68 -14.70 -12.11
CA GLU A 232 -12.10 -14.49 -10.78
C GLU A 232 -11.77 -13.01 -10.60
N ILE A 233 -11.92 -12.51 -9.37
CA ILE A 233 -11.41 -11.20 -8.95
C ILE A 233 -10.52 -11.44 -7.75
N PHE A 234 -9.39 -10.75 -7.69
CA PHE A 234 -8.52 -10.81 -6.53
C PHE A 234 -7.81 -9.48 -6.30
N LEU A 235 -7.47 -9.24 -5.04
CA LEU A 235 -6.76 -8.07 -4.59
C LEU A 235 -5.32 -8.42 -4.25
N THR A 236 -4.42 -7.47 -4.46
CA THR A 236 -3.03 -7.61 -4.00
C THR A 236 -2.58 -6.41 -3.18
N SER A 237 -1.96 -6.70 -2.04
CA SER A 237 -1.16 -5.73 -1.31
C SER A 237 -0.15 -6.46 -0.45
N ALA A 238 0.97 -5.83 -0.10
CA ALA A 238 1.95 -6.47 0.77
C ALA A 238 1.41 -6.83 2.17
N GLY A 239 0.30 -6.21 2.62
CA GLY A 239 -0.33 -6.58 3.90
C GLY A 239 -1.44 -7.63 3.78
N LEU A 240 -1.99 -7.84 2.57
CA LEU A 240 -3.05 -8.82 2.29
C LEU A 240 -2.52 -10.08 1.58
N GLY A 241 -1.34 -10.01 0.98
CA GLY A 241 -0.89 -10.98 -0.01
C GLY A 241 -1.76 -10.92 -1.27
N ILE A 242 -2.14 -12.08 -1.78
CA ILE A 242 -3.14 -12.25 -2.83
C ILE A 242 -4.41 -12.75 -2.18
N ARG A 243 -5.51 -12.00 -2.34
CA ARG A 243 -6.77 -12.34 -1.70
C ARG A 243 -7.91 -12.43 -2.72
N PRO A 244 -8.69 -13.53 -2.72
CA PRO A 244 -9.87 -13.60 -3.58
C PRO A 244 -10.88 -12.53 -3.18
N ALA A 245 -11.66 -12.08 -4.15
CA ALA A 245 -12.68 -11.07 -3.95
C ALA A 245 -13.92 -11.32 -4.81
N ALA A 246 -15.05 -10.80 -4.35
CA ALA A 246 -16.37 -10.91 -4.94
C ALA A 246 -16.93 -9.52 -5.20
N PHE A 247 -17.38 -9.23 -6.43
CA PHE A 247 -17.94 -7.93 -6.79
C PHE A 247 -19.47 -7.99 -6.87
N GLY A 248 -20.15 -7.13 -6.09
CA GLY A 248 -21.59 -7.19 -5.91
C GLY A 248 -22.03 -8.40 -5.08
N GLU A 249 -23.19 -8.98 -5.39
CA GLU A 249 -23.77 -10.13 -4.65
C GLU A 249 -23.25 -11.50 -5.12
N LYS A 250 -22.29 -11.56 -6.06
CA LYS A 250 -21.74 -12.82 -6.56
C LYS A 250 -20.79 -13.45 -5.54
N ALA A 251 -21.30 -14.33 -4.68
CA ALA A 251 -20.53 -14.96 -3.60
C ALA A 251 -19.85 -16.29 -3.97
N GLU A 252 -20.08 -16.85 -5.17
CA GLU A 252 -19.83 -18.28 -5.44
C GLU A 252 -18.89 -18.56 -6.62
N ASN A 253 -17.70 -17.96 -6.62
CA ASN A 253 -16.68 -18.33 -7.61
C ASN A 253 -15.62 -19.25 -6.97
N LEU A 254 -15.22 -20.29 -7.71
CA LEU A 254 -13.97 -21.01 -7.44
C LEU A 254 -12.80 -20.09 -7.82
N PHE A 255 -11.72 -20.10 -7.04
CA PHE A 255 -10.54 -19.25 -7.28
C PHE A 255 -9.27 -20.06 -7.60
N PRO A 256 -9.23 -20.83 -8.71
CA PRO A 256 -8.09 -21.66 -9.05
C PRO A 256 -6.83 -20.84 -9.37
N THR A 257 -6.97 -19.69 -10.03
CA THR A 257 -5.83 -18.80 -10.32
C THR A 257 -5.26 -18.23 -9.04
N VAL A 258 -6.11 -17.73 -8.14
CA VAL A 258 -5.66 -17.23 -6.83
C VAL A 258 -4.97 -18.33 -6.03
N SER A 259 -5.53 -19.54 -6.01
CA SER A 259 -4.94 -20.68 -5.29
C SER A 259 -3.56 -21.05 -5.82
N LYS A 260 -3.36 -20.97 -7.15
CA LYS A 260 -2.06 -21.20 -7.79
C LYS A 260 -1.07 -20.09 -7.44
N LEU A 261 -1.48 -18.83 -7.50
CA LEU A 261 -0.60 -17.69 -7.23
C LEU A 261 -0.24 -17.56 -5.74
N ALA A 262 -1.19 -17.80 -4.84
CA ALA A 262 -0.97 -17.72 -3.39
C ALA A 262 0.09 -18.74 -2.91
N LYS A 263 0.08 -19.95 -3.46
CA LYS A 263 1.11 -20.99 -3.17
C LYS A 263 2.52 -20.56 -3.59
N LEU A 264 2.65 -19.67 -4.56
CA LEU A 264 3.95 -19.23 -5.08
C LEU A 264 4.55 -18.07 -4.29
N LEU A 265 3.74 -17.35 -3.50
CA LEU A 265 4.20 -16.23 -2.71
C LEU A 265 4.61 -16.61 -1.28
N ASP A 266 4.26 -17.81 -0.80
CA ASP A 266 4.52 -18.32 0.56
C ASP A 266 4.49 -17.21 1.64
N LEU A 267 3.43 -16.39 1.55
CA LEU A 267 3.07 -15.35 2.53
C LEU A 267 2.19 -15.96 3.61
#